data_AF-A0A3M1XWZ4-F1
#
_entry.id   AF-A0A3M1XWZ4-F1
#
_cell.length_a   1.000
_cell.length_b   1.000
_cell.length_c   1.000
_cell.angle_alpha   90.00
_cell.angle_beta   90.00
_cell.angle_gamma   90.00
#
_symmetry.space_group_name_H-M   'P 1'
#
loop_
_entity.id
_entity.type
_entity.pdbx_description
1 polymer ?
#
loop_
_entity_poly.entity_id
_entity_poly.type
_entity_poly.pdbx_seq_one_letter_code
_entity_poly.pdbx_strand_id
1 'polypeptide(L)'
;MNTLGYYIDIIIESAQALLHSTLTEKQTQFVKTIIANAERFIHIATEFESLPLEKVSADLRHELGNPLTPIYGYAELLKVGMMGDVDSEQQAHVIRILDSTAALRVLVDHLVAKAREAANKSG
;
A
#
# COMPACT_ATOMS: atom_id res chain seq x y z
N MET A 1 5.78 16.37 2.28
CA MET A 1 5.25 15.01 2.11
C MET A 1 5.97 14.10 3.10
N ASN A 2 5.25 13.40 3.98
CA ASN A 2 5.89 12.42 4.87
C ASN A 2 6.29 11.16 4.07
N THR A 3 7.12 10.30 4.67
CA THR A 3 7.70 9.15 3.95
C THR A 3 6.64 8.10 3.56
N LEU A 4 5.54 7.95 4.32
CA LEU A 4 4.42 7.08 3.93
C LEU A 4 3.72 7.60 2.67
N GLY A 5 3.41 8.90 2.66
CA GLY A 5 2.80 9.61 1.54
C GLY A 5 3.55 9.41 0.23
N TYR A 6 4.88 9.51 0.28
CA TYR A 6 5.71 9.31 -0.91
C TYR A 6 5.53 7.94 -1.58
N TYR A 7 5.54 6.85 -0.82
CA TYR A 7 5.40 5.51 -1.40
C TYR A 7 3.98 5.20 -1.83
N ILE A 8 2.97 5.69 -1.10
CA ILE A 8 1.57 5.48 -1.49
C ILE A 8 1.23 6.24 -2.77
N ASP A 9 1.78 7.44 -2.97
CA ASP A 9 1.60 8.21 -4.20
C ASP A 9 2.19 7.46 -5.41
N ILE A 10 3.38 6.86 -5.28
CA ILE A 10 3.98 6.05 -6.35
C ILE A 10 3.10 4.84 -6.71
N ILE A 11 2.51 4.18 -5.70
CA ILE A 11 1.59 3.05 -5.92
C ILE A 11 0.38 3.54 -6.72
N ILE A 12 -0.24 4.64 -6.32
CA ILE A 12 -1.43 5.20 -6.99
C ILE A 12 -1.10 5.65 -8.40
N GLU A 13 -0.03 6.42 -8.60
CA GLU A 13 0.41 6.89 -9.92
C GLU A 13 0.68 5.72 -10.87
N SER A 14 1.37 4.68 -10.39
CA SER A 14 1.68 3.49 -11.20
C SER A 14 0.42 2.69 -11.52
N ALA A 15 -0.51 2.55 -10.58
CA ALA A 15 -1.78 1.87 -10.81
C ALA A 15 -2.68 2.66 -11.78
N GLN A 16 -2.70 3.99 -11.69
CA GLN A 16 -3.42 4.84 -12.63
C GLN A 16 -2.83 4.76 -14.05
N ALA A 17 -1.50 4.75 -14.17
CA ALA A 17 -0.84 4.55 -15.46
C ALA A 17 -1.22 3.20 -16.10
N LEU A 18 -1.31 2.13 -15.30
CA LEU A 18 -1.82 0.83 -15.76
C LEU A 18 -3.27 0.94 -16.26
N LEU A 19 -4.16 1.65 -15.58
CA LEU A 19 -5.55 1.84 -16.04
C LEU A 19 -5.68 2.64 -17.34
N HIS A 20 -4.70 3.48 -17.66
CA HIS A 20 -4.64 4.20 -18.95
C HIS A 20 -4.03 3.36 -20.08
N SER A 21 -3.51 2.16 -19.77
CA SER A 21 -2.98 1.20 -20.74
C SER A 21 -4.03 0.18 -21.20
N THR A 22 -3.66 -0.71 -22.13
CA THR A 22 -4.56 -1.78 -22.57
C THR A 22 -4.50 -2.95 -21.60
N LEU A 23 -5.53 -3.12 -20.77
CA LEU A 23 -5.66 -4.23 -19.82
C LEU A 23 -6.85 -5.13 -20.17
N THR A 24 -6.77 -6.41 -19.83
CA THR A 24 -7.96 -7.28 -19.77
C THR A 24 -8.90 -6.84 -18.66
N GLU A 25 -10.16 -7.29 -18.69
CA GLU A 25 -11.13 -7.01 -17.62
C GLU A 25 -10.62 -7.48 -16.24
N LYS A 26 -9.98 -8.64 -16.19
CA LYS A 26 -9.46 -9.20 -14.93
C LYS A 26 -8.25 -8.41 -14.41
N GLN A 27 -7.31 -8.04 -15.28
CA GLN A 27 -6.19 -7.17 -14.92
C GLN A 27 -6.70 -5.80 -14.44
N THR A 28 -7.70 -5.23 -15.13
CA THR A 28 -8.36 -3.98 -14.72
C THR A 28 -8.94 -4.10 -13.32
N GLN A 29 -9.60 -5.21 -13.00
CA GLN A 29 -10.15 -5.43 -11.67
C GLN A 29 -9.07 -5.49 -10.59
N PHE A 30 -7.93 -6.12 -10.87
CA PHE A 30 -6.80 -6.17 -9.92
C PHE A 30 -6.22 -4.79 -9.66
N VAL A 31 -6.01 -4.00 -10.72
CA VAL A 31 -5.50 -2.63 -10.60
C VAL A 31 -6.47 -1.74 -9.83
N LYS A 32 -7.78 -1.87 -10.05
CA LYS A 32 -8.81 -1.17 -9.25
C LYS A 32 -8.77 -1.57 -7.78
N THR A 33 -8.57 -2.85 -7.47
CA THR A 33 -8.44 -3.31 -6.10
C THR A 33 -7.16 -2.78 -5.43
N ILE A 34 -6.06 -2.65 -6.17
CA ILE A 34 -4.84 -1.98 -5.68
C ILE A 34 -5.15 -0.53 -5.29
N ILE A 35 -5.79 0.23 -6.18
CA ILE A 35 -6.14 1.65 -5.94
C ILE A 35 -7.06 1.79 -4.71
N ALA A 36 -8.13 1.00 -4.63
CA ALA A 36 -9.06 1.07 -3.50
C ALA A 36 -8.39 0.79 -2.15
N ASN A 37 -7.43 -0.13 -2.11
CA ASN A 37 -6.65 -0.38 -0.89
C ASN A 37 -5.63 0.73 -0.62
N ALA A 38 -5.06 1.34 -1.65
CA ALA A 38 -4.15 2.47 -1.49
C ALA A 38 -4.87 3.70 -0.92
N GLU A 39 -6.07 4.01 -1.41
CA GLU A 39 -6.95 5.05 -0.86
C GLU A 39 -7.33 4.76 0.59
N ARG A 40 -7.70 3.51 0.89
CA ARG A 40 -7.97 3.09 2.28
C ARG A 40 -6.75 3.30 3.18
N PHE A 41 -5.55 2.95 2.69
CA PHE A 41 -4.32 3.19 3.44
C PHE A 41 -4.12 4.67 3.78
N ILE A 42 -4.38 5.59 2.84
CA ILE A 42 -4.28 7.04 3.08
C ILE A 42 -5.17 7.47 4.25
N HIS A 43 -6.42 7.00 4.27
CA HIS A 43 -7.35 7.34 5.35
C HIS A 43 -6.85 6.85 6.71
N ILE A 44 -6.41 5.58 6.79
CA ILE A 44 -5.93 4.99 8.04
C ILE A 44 -4.62 5.65 8.49
N ALA A 45 -3.70 5.92 7.55
CA ALA A 45 -2.43 6.58 7.85
C ALA A 45 -2.65 8.01 8.36
N THR A 46 -3.60 8.74 7.77
CA THR A 46 -3.97 10.08 8.25
C THR A 46 -4.50 10.03 9.68
N GLU A 47 -5.37 9.07 9.99
CA GLU A 47 -5.87 8.89 11.36
C GLU A 47 -4.74 8.53 12.32
N PHE A 48 -3.88 7.57 11.95
CA PHE A 48 -2.72 7.16 12.73
C PHE A 48 -1.80 8.35 13.06
N GLU A 49 -1.50 9.19 12.06
CA GLU A 49 -0.63 10.36 12.20
C GLU A 49 -1.28 11.51 12.98
N SER A 50 -2.61 11.54 13.07
CA SER A 50 -3.34 12.55 13.83
C SER A 50 -3.33 12.31 15.35
N LEU A 51 -2.96 11.11 15.78
CA LEU A 51 -2.96 10.69 17.17
C LEU A 51 -1.55 10.69 17.78
N PRO A 52 -1.40 11.08 19.06
CA PRO A 52 -0.19 10.79 19.82
C PRO A 52 0.09 9.29 19.84
N LEU A 53 1.36 8.89 19.72
CA LEU A 53 1.76 7.48 19.57
C LEU A 53 1.26 6.58 20.71
N GLU A 54 1.24 7.09 21.94
CA GLU A 54 0.74 6.40 23.13
C GLU A 54 -0.78 6.21 23.15
N LYS A 55 -1.52 6.99 22.35
CA LYS A 55 -2.99 6.91 22.21
C LYS A 55 -3.45 6.09 21.02
N VAL A 56 -2.56 5.70 20.12
CA VAL A 56 -2.91 4.83 19.00
C VAL A 56 -3.39 3.49 19.53
N SER A 57 -4.56 3.02 19.09
CA SER A 57 -5.14 1.75 19.53
C SER A 57 -4.41 0.55 18.91
N ALA A 58 -4.60 -0.64 19.49
CA ALA A 58 -4.09 -1.88 18.90
C ALA A 58 -4.74 -2.17 17.54
N ASP A 59 -6.02 -1.83 17.40
CA ASP A 59 -6.79 -2.02 16.18
C ASP A 59 -6.27 -1.11 15.06
N LEU A 60 -6.03 0.18 15.34
CA LEU A 60 -5.53 1.12 14.34
C LEU A 60 -4.12 0.75 13.85
N ARG A 61 -3.26 0.25 14.76
CA ARG A 61 -1.95 -0.31 14.39
C ARG A 61 -2.07 -1.51 13.43
N HIS A 62 -3.03 -2.40 13.70
CA HIS A 62 -3.26 -3.56 12.85
C HIS A 62 -3.84 -3.14 11.50
N GLU A 63 -4.81 -2.22 11.52
CA GLU A 63 -5.50 -1.77 10.32
C GLU A 63 -4.56 -1.05 9.34
N LEU A 64 -3.56 -0.33 9.83
CA LEU A 64 -2.57 0.35 8.98
C LEU A 64 -1.83 -0.59 8.03
N GLY A 65 -1.54 -1.82 8.46
CA GLY A 65 -0.84 -2.81 7.62
C GLY A 65 -1.75 -3.62 6.69
N ASN A 66 -3.04 -3.73 7.02
CA ASN A 66 -4.00 -4.56 6.29
C ASN A 66 -4.11 -4.25 4.79
N PRO A 67 -4.24 -2.99 4.33
CA PRO A 67 -4.37 -2.69 2.90
C PRO A 67 -3.12 -3.04 2.08
N LEU A 68 -1.94 -3.18 2.69
CA LEU A 68 -0.71 -3.49 1.96
C LEU A 68 -0.68 -4.94 1.45
N THR A 69 -1.37 -5.85 2.14
CA THR A 69 -1.42 -7.27 1.77
C THR A 69 -2.08 -7.48 0.40
N PRO A 70 -3.31 -6.99 0.14
CA PRO A 70 -3.92 -7.10 -1.18
C PRO A 70 -3.16 -6.30 -2.24
N ILE A 71 -2.62 -5.12 -1.93
CA ILE A 71 -1.82 -4.35 -2.90
C ILE A 71 -0.66 -5.21 -3.43
N TYR A 72 0.15 -5.78 -2.52
CA TYR A 72 1.26 -6.63 -2.89
C TYR A 72 0.77 -7.88 -3.65
N GLY A 73 -0.26 -8.56 -3.14
CA GLY A 73 -0.76 -9.79 -3.74
C GLY A 73 -1.24 -9.61 -5.18
N TYR A 74 -2.06 -8.59 -5.45
CA TYR A 74 -2.56 -8.34 -6.80
C TYR A 74 -1.46 -7.89 -7.76
N ALA A 75 -0.51 -7.08 -7.29
CA ALA A 75 0.64 -6.68 -8.09
C ALA A 75 1.53 -7.88 -8.44
N GLU A 76 1.76 -8.81 -7.51
CA GLU A 76 2.55 -10.01 -7.76
C GLU A 76 1.84 -10.94 -8.76
N LEU A 77 0.51 -11.08 -8.68
CA LEU A 77 -0.28 -11.85 -9.64
C LEU A 77 -0.24 -11.25 -11.05
N LEU A 78 -0.19 -9.92 -11.19
CA LEU A 78 0.02 -9.25 -12.47
C LEU A 78 1.42 -9.53 -13.02
N LYS A 79 2.45 -9.42 -12.17
CA LYS A 79 3.86 -9.61 -12.53
C LYS A 79 4.15 -11.00 -13.09
N VAL A 80 3.54 -12.04 -12.53
CA VAL A 80 3.77 -13.44 -12.94
C VAL A 80 2.89 -13.88 -14.11
N GLY A 81 2.08 -12.96 -14.68
CA GLY A 81 1.23 -13.24 -15.84
C GLY A 81 0.03 -14.15 -15.55
N MET A 82 -0.33 -14.37 -14.29
CA MET A 82 -1.42 -15.31 -13.94
C MET A 82 -2.78 -14.89 -14.52
N MET A 83 -2.95 -13.60 -14.84
CA MET A 83 -4.16 -13.03 -15.43
C MET A 83 -3.96 -12.53 -16.87
N GLY A 84 -2.97 -13.08 -17.56
CA GLY A 84 -2.48 -12.61 -18.85
C GLY A 84 -1.21 -11.78 -18.68
N ASP A 85 -0.38 -11.83 -19.71
CA ASP A 85 0.90 -11.13 -19.75
C ASP A 85 0.68 -9.61 -19.71
N VAL A 86 1.64 -8.93 -19.09
CA VAL A 86 1.78 -7.48 -19.15
C VAL A 86 2.96 -7.14 -20.05
N ASP A 87 2.86 -6.07 -20.82
CA ASP A 87 3.99 -5.61 -21.63
C ASP A 87 5.12 -5.00 -20.78
N SER A 88 6.21 -4.59 -21.40
CA SER A 88 7.37 -4.05 -20.69
C SER A 88 7.08 -2.76 -19.91
N GLU A 89 6.19 -1.90 -20.41
CA GLU A 89 5.84 -0.64 -19.76
C GLU A 89 4.92 -0.91 -18.56
N GLN A 90 3.91 -1.75 -18.75
CA GLN A 90 3.03 -2.23 -17.68
C GLN A 90 3.84 -2.96 -16.59
N GLN A 91 4.79 -3.81 -16.98
CA GLN A 91 5.67 -4.51 -16.06
C GLN A 91 6.50 -3.54 -15.20
N ALA A 92 6.99 -2.44 -15.77
CA ALA A 92 7.70 -1.42 -15.01
C ALA A 92 6.81 -0.78 -13.93
N HIS A 93 5.54 -0.50 -14.24
CA HIS A 93 4.58 0.00 -13.25
C HIS A 93 4.25 -1.03 -12.17
N VAL A 94 4.07 -2.30 -12.54
CA VAL A 94 3.84 -3.38 -11.58
C VAL A 94 5.02 -3.53 -10.60
N ILE A 95 6.26 -3.47 -11.11
CA ILE A 95 7.47 -3.51 -10.27
C ILE A 95 7.51 -2.32 -9.32
N ARG A 96 7.20 -1.10 -9.79
CA ARG A 96 7.15 0.09 -8.94
C ARG A 96 6.12 -0.02 -7.81
N ILE A 97 4.96 -0.62 -8.09
CA ILE A 97 3.94 -0.91 -7.06
C ILE A 97 4.51 -1.87 -6.01
N LEU A 98 5.14 -2.96 -6.43
CA LEU A 98 5.71 -3.97 -5.53
C LEU A 98 6.82 -3.38 -4.64
N ASP A 99 7.79 -2.69 -5.23
CA ASP A 99 8.91 -2.10 -4.50
C ASP A 99 8.43 -1.04 -3.49
N SER A 100 7.47 -0.20 -3.90
CA SER A 100 6.90 0.83 -3.03
C SER A 100 6.06 0.21 -1.91
N THR A 101 5.33 -0.86 -2.18
CA THR A 101 4.56 -1.59 -1.15
C THR A 101 5.47 -2.25 -0.14
N ALA A 102 6.59 -2.83 -0.59
CA ALA A 102 7.60 -3.41 0.30
C ALA A 102 8.23 -2.34 1.20
N ALA A 103 8.62 -1.20 0.63
CA ALA A 103 9.16 -0.08 1.40
C ALA A 103 8.13 0.47 2.41
N LEU A 104 6.87 0.63 2.00
CA LEU A 104 5.79 1.11 2.85
C LEU A 104 5.54 0.17 4.03
N ARG A 105 5.61 -1.15 3.80
CA ARG A 105 5.45 -2.16 4.86
C ARG A 105 6.52 -2.03 5.95
N VAL A 106 7.78 -1.85 5.57
CA VAL A 106 8.88 -1.62 6.53
C VAL A 106 8.64 -0.36 7.37
N LEU A 107 8.18 0.72 6.75
CA LEU A 107 7.87 1.96 7.47
C LEU A 107 6.70 1.81 8.44
N VAL A 108 5.64 1.13 8.01
CA VAL A 108 4.47 0.82 8.85
C VAL A 108 4.88 -0.03 10.04
N ASP A 109 5.69 -1.07 9.84
CA ASP A 109 6.19 -1.92 10.92
C ASP A 109 6.98 -1.11 11.96
N HIS A 110 7.83 -0.19 11.50
CA HIS A 110 8.56 0.73 12.40
C HIS A 110 7.64 1.68 13.17
N LEU A 111 6.62 2.24 12.54
CA LEU A 111 5.67 3.15 13.20
C LEU A 111 4.83 2.41 14.25
N VAL A 112 4.35 1.22 13.89
CA VAL A 112 3.59 0.34 14.79
C VAL A 112 4.44 -0.06 16.00
N ALA A 113 5.72 -0.39 15.80
CA ALA A 113 6.64 -0.69 16.90
C ALA A 113 6.81 0.51 17.84
N LYS A 114 7.06 1.71 17.30
CA LYS A 114 7.18 2.95 18.10
C LYS A 114 5.91 3.26 18.89
N ALA A 115 4.73 3.09 18.29
CA ALA A 115 3.46 3.30 18.97
C ALA A 115 3.26 2.32 20.14
N ARG A 116 3.64 1.05 19.97
CA ARG A 116 3.60 0.06 21.06
C ARG A 116 4.55 0.43 22.21
N GLU A 117 5.77 0.84 21.89
CA GLU A 117 6.74 1.28 22.89
C GLU A 117 6.28 2.51 23.67
N ALA A 118 5.67 3.49 22.99
CA ALA A 118 5.13 4.68 23.61
C ALA A 118 3.99 4.35 24.58
N ALA A 119 3.03 3.52 24.14
CA ALA A 119 1.91 3.08 24.99
C ALA A 119 2.39 2.36 26.27
N ASN A 120 3.43 1.54 26.18
CA ASN A 120 4.00 0.83 27.33
C ASN A 120 4.74 1.75 28.33
N LYS A 121 5.22 2.91 27.89
CA LYS A 121 5.91 3.89 28.76
C LYS A 121 4.94 4.85 29.45
N SER A 122 3.71 4.94 28.97
CA SER A 122 2.68 5.86 29.47
C SER A 122 1.70 5.22 30.46
N GLY A 123 1.77 3.90 30.66
CA GLY A 123 1.02 3.15 31.68
C GLY A 123 1.89 2.80 32.88
#